data_AF-A0A951LJ66-F1
#
_entry.id   AF-A0A951LJ66-F1
#
_cell.length_a   1.000
_cell.length_b   1.000
_cell.length_c   1.000
_cell.angle_alpha   90.00
_cell.angle_beta   90.00
_cell.angle_gamma   90.00
#
_symmetry.space_group_name_H-M   'P 1'
#
loop_
_entity.id
_entity.type
_entity.pdbx_description
1 polymer ?
#
loop_
_entity_poly.entity_id
_entity_poly.type
_entity_poly.pdbx_seq_one_letter_code
_entity_poly.pdbx_strand_id
1 'polypeptide(L)'
;MRQDISLAAQLVQVGHACLEAGQRFEQPAQPCHLVLCGVSSEEQLARVVEQLEQQEVRVFLFYEPDFPRGYTAACTEPVCGERRRIFRRFRLWREG
;
A
#
# COMPACT_ATOMS: atom_id res chain seq x y z
N MET A 1 -1.31 -4.48 -0.70
CA MET A 1 -1.34 -5.51 0.35
C MET A 1 -1.11 -6.87 -0.27
N ARG A 2 -0.14 -7.63 0.24
CA ARG A 2 0.05 -9.04 -0.13
C ARG A 2 -1.12 -9.91 0.30
N GLN A 3 -1.61 -10.74 -0.61
CA GLN A 3 -2.74 -11.64 -0.37
C GLN A 3 -2.32 -13.10 -0.13
N ASP A 4 -1.03 -13.41 -0.23
CA ASP A 4 -0.43 -14.72 0.05
C ASP A 4 -0.22 -15.01 1.56
N ILE A 5 -0.61 -14.09 2.43
CA ILE A 5 -0.57 -14.24 3.89
C ILE A 5 -1.99 -14.30 4.48
N SER A 6 -2.14 -14.75 5.73
CA SER A 6 -3.46 -14.92 6.36
C SER A 6 -4.27 -13.62 6.42
N LEU A 7 -5.60 -13.71 6.27
CA LEU A 7 -6.49 -12.53 6.30
C LEU A 7 -6.26 -11.66 7.55
N ALA A 8 -6.14 -12.27 8.73
CA ALA A 8 -5.85 -11.56 9.97
C ALA A 8 -4.53 -10.78 9.89
N ALA A 9 -3.47 -11.38 9.33
CA ALA A 9 -2.23 -10.67 9.10
C ALA A 9 -2.45 -9.51 8.12
N GLN A 10 -3.16 -9.71 7.00
CA GLN A 10 -3.40 -8.64 6.03
C GLN A 10 -4.05 -7.41 6.68
N LEU A 11 -5.05 -7.59 7.54
CA LEU A 11 -5.71 -6.48 8.24
C LEU A 11 -4.73 -5.70 9.14
N VAL A 12 -3.90 -6.40 9.90
CA VAL A 12 -2.88 -5.80 10.77
C VAL A 12 -1.84 -5.02 9.95
N GLN A 13 -1.35 -5.60 8.87
CA GLN A 13 -0.33 -4.99 8.01
C GLN A 13 -0.84 -3.75 7.28
N VAL A 14 -2.12 -3.71 6.88
CA VAL A 14 -2.75 -2.50 6.35
C VAL A 14 -2.74 -1.39 7.40
N GLY A 15 -3.07 -1.71 8.65
CA GLY A 15 -3.01 -0.79 9.77
C GLY A 15 -1.62 -0.19 9.98
N HIS A 16 -0.59 -1.05 10.05
CA HIS A 16 0.80 -0.60 10.18
C HIS A 16 1.22 0.30 9.03
N ALA A 17 0.99 -0.11 7.78
CA ALA A 17 1.39 0.66 6.62
C ALA A 17 0.69 2.04 6.56
N CYS A 18 -0.60 2.12 6.91
CA CYS A 18 -1.33 3.38 6.93
C CYS A 18 -0.85 4.32 8.05
N LEU A 19 -0.61 3.78 9.25
CA LEU A 19 -0.13 4.56 10.40
C LEU A 19 1.24 5.18 10.11
N GLU A 20 2.17 4.35 9.65
CA GLU A 20 3.53 4.73 9.31
C GLU A 20 3.59 5.71 8.13
N ALA A 21 2.77 5.51 7.11
CA ALA A 21 2.67 6.45 5.99
C ALA A 21 2.05 7.79 6.42
N GLY A 22 1.02 7.77 7.28
CA GLY A 22 0.39 8.98 7.81
C GLY A 22 1.32 9.82 8.69
N GLN A 23 2.30 9.20 9.33
CA GLN A 23 3.35 9.91 10.07
C GLN A 23 4.44 10.50 9.16
N ARG A 24 4.66 9.92 7.97
CA ARG A 24 5.72 10.34 7.04
C ARG A 24 5.26 11.35 6.01
N PHE A 25 4.03 11.25 5.53
CA PHE A 25 3.50 12.08 4.44
C PHE A 25 2.68 13.24 4.96
N GLU A 26 2.70 14.33 4.19
CA GLU A 26 1.89 15.50 4.49
C GLU A 26 0.41 15.15 4.51
N GLN A 27 -0.28 15.60 5.55
CA GLN A 27 -1.71 15.40 5.70
C GLN A 27 -2.46 16.35 4.76
N PRO A 28 -3.42 15.86 3.96
CA PRO A 28 -4.17 16.71 3.06
C PRO A 28 -5.16 17.58 3.86
N ALA A 29 -5.54 18.72 3.27
CA ALA A 29 -6.50 19.65 3.87
C ALA A 29 -7.91 19.07 4.05
N GLN A 30 -8.22 17.95 3.39
CA GLN A 30 -9.50 17.25 3.48
C GLN A 30 -9.26 15.80 3.93
N PRO A 31 -10.24 15.16 4.59
CA PRO A 31 -10.13 13.75 4.97
C PRO A 31 -9.82 12.85 3.77
N CYS A 32 -8.86 11.95 3.96
CA CYS A 32 -8.53 10.92 2.97
C CYS A 32 -9.47 9.73 3.06
N HIS A 33 -9.61 9.03 1.94
CA HIS A 33 -10.20 7.70 1.87
C HIS A 33 -9.09 6.66 1.67
N LEU A 34 -9.25 5.50 2.30
CA LEU A 34 -8.40 4.34 2.06
C LEU A 34 -8.97 3.52 0.89
N VAL A 35 -8.13 3.26 -0.12
CA VAL A 35 -8.44 2.31 -1.20
C VAL A 35 -7.43 1.16 -1.10
N LEU A 36 -7.93 -0.04 -0.83
CA LEU A 36 -7.08 -1.21 -0.66
C LEU A 36 -6.90 -1.97 -1.97
N CYS A 37 -5.66 -2.09 -2.44
CA CYS A 37 -5.28 -2.91 -3.59
C CYS A 37 -4.55 -4.19 -3.15
N GLY A 38 -4.82 -5.28 -3.85
CA GLY A 38 -4.24 -6.60 -3.60
C GLY A 38 -3.13 -6.96 -4.59
N VAL A 39 -2.08 -7.60 -4.09
CA VAL A 39 -1.02 -8.23 -4.89
C VAL A 39 -0.79 -9.67 -4.40
N SER A 40 -0.35 -10.56 -5.28
CA SER A 40 -0.24 -12.00 -5.01
C SER A 40 1.06 -12.42 -4.33
N SER A 41 2.06 -11.53 -4.24
CA SER A 41 3.37 -11.86 -3.66
C SER A 41 4.17 -10.61 -3.27
N GLU A 42 5.27 -10.83 -2.55
CA GLU A 42 6.28 -9.80 -2.23
C GLU A 42 6.94 -9.22 -3.48
N GLU A 43 7.29 -10.08 -4.44
CA GLU A 43 7.88 -9.64 -5.71
C GLU A 43 6.93 -8.72 -6.49
N GLN A 44 5.62 -9.06 -6.52
CA GLN A 44 4.64 -8.19 -7.15
C GLN A 44 4.45 -6.88 -6.37
N LEU A 45 4.52 -6.92 -5.03
CA LEU A 45 4.50 -5.71 -4.20
C LEU A 45 5.65 -4.77 -4.57
N ALA A 46 6.88 -5.29 -4.62
CA ALA A 46 8.07 -4.51 -4.99
C ALA A 46 7.95 -3.90 -6.39
N ARG A 47 7.49 -4.67 -7.38
CA ARG A 47 7.24 -4.16 -8.74
C ARG A 47 6.20 -3.04 -8.77
N VAL A 48 5.12 -3.16 -7.99
CA VAL A 48 4.09 -2.11 -7.92
C VAL A 48 4.66 -0.84 -7.27
N VAL A 49 5.49 -0.96 -6.23
CA VAL A 49 6.16 0.20 -5.61
C VAL A 49 7.06 0.90 -6.62
N GLU A 50 7.93 0.16 -7.31
CA GLU A 50 8.81 0.71 -8.35
C GLU A 50 8.01 1.45 -9.45
N GLN A 51 6.91 0.85 -9.91
CA GLN A 51 6.03 1.48 -10.92
C GLN A 51 5.39 2.79 -10.44
N LEU A 52 5.07 2.89 -9.15
CA LEU A 52 4.48 4.08 -8.55
C LEU A 52 5.54 5.17 -8.34
N GLU A 53 6.74 4.80 -7.89
CA GLU A 53 7.87 5.70 -7.73
C GLU A 53 8.32 6.30 -9.07
N GLN A 54 8.32 5.49 -10.15
CA GLN A 54 8.54 5.97 -11.53
C GLN A 54 7.48 6.98 -12.00
N GLN A 55 6.31 7.03 -11.36
CA GLN A 55 5.23 7.99 -11.61
C GLN A 55 5.22 9.12 -10.55
N GLU A 56 6.34 9.28 -9.84
CA GLU A 56 6.56 10.33 -8.83
C GLU A 56 5.53 10.26 -7.69
N VAL A 57 5.06 9.06 -7.37
CA VAL A 57 4.22 8.82 -6.19
C VAL A 57 5.13 8.31 -5.09
N ARG A 58 5.19 9.05 -3.98
CA ARG A 58 5.91 8.56 -2.80
C ARG A 58 5.17 7.37 -2.20
N VAL A 59 5.92 6.34 -1.84
CA VAL A 59 5.38 5.10 -1.26
C VAL A 59 6.16 4.75 0.00
N PHE A 60 5.44 4.42 1.06
CA PHE A 60 6.00 3.76 2.22
C PHE A 60 5.80 2.25 2.07
N LEU A 61 6.90 1.51 1.99
CA LEU A 61 6.92 0.05 1.89
C LEU A 61 7.21 -0.54 3.28
N PHE A 62 6.20 -1.18 3.88
CA PHE A 62 6.29 -1.74 5.23
C PHE A 62 6.97 -3.10 5.22
N TYR A 63 8.01 -3.23 6.05
CA TYR A 63 8.73 -4.47 6.33
C TYR A 63 8.31 -4.98 7.71
N GLU A 64 7.87 -6.23 7.80
CA GLU A 64 7.47 -6.87 9.07
C GLU A 64 8.69 -7.09 9.97
N PRO A 65 8.76 -6.47 11.16
CA PRO A 65 9.91 -6.62 12.06
C PRO A 65 9.92 -7.93 12.86
N ASP A 66 8.74 -8.47 13.22
CA ASP A 66 8.64 -9.51 14.26
C ASP A 66 8.72 -10.93 13.68
N PHE A 67 8.39 -11.09 12.41
CA PHE A 67 8.36 -12.37 11.71
C PHE A 67 9.11 -12.29 10.39
N PRO A 68 9.73 -13.39 9.91
CA PRO A 68 10.43 -13.42 8.63
C PRO A 68 9.44 -13.44 7.46
N ARG A 69 8.65 -12.36 7.29
CA ARG A 69 7.65 -12.18 6.24
C ARG A 69 8.09 -11.20 5.16
N GLY A 70 9.17 -10.45 5.39
CA GLY A 70 9.66 -9.45 4.45
C GLY A 70 8.71 -8.27 4.31
N TYR A 71 8.60 -7.73 3.09
CA TYR A 71 7.66 -6.67 2.80
C TYR A 71 6.23 -7.18 2.67
N THR A 72 5.30 -6.63 3.45
CA THR A 72 3.91 -7.15 3.54
C THR A 72 2.89 -6.21 2.90
N ALA A 73 3.09 -4.90 3.05
CA ALA A 73 2.16 -3.88 2.61
C ALA A 73 2.91 -2.64 2.13
N ALA A 74 2.27 -1.86 1.27
CA ALA A 74 2.75 -0.56 0.84
C ALA A 74 1.58 0.44 0.92
N CYS A 75 1.89 1.68 1.28
CA CYS A 75 0.94 2.76 1.36
C CYS A 75 1.52 3.99 0.66
N THR A 76 0.77 4.59 -0.26
CA THR A 76 1.22 5.79 -0.98
C THR A 76 1.05 7.02 -0.10
N GLU A 77 1.67 8.12 -0.51
CA GLU A 77 1.19 9.44 -0.12
C GLU A 77 -0.30 9.62 -0.49
N PRO A 78 -1.02 10.55 0.16
CA PRO A 78 -2.33 10.99 -0.30
C PRO A 78 -2.30 11.44 -1.77
N VAL A 79 -3.08 10.79 -2.64
CA VAL A 79 -3.19 11.16 -4.05
C VAL A 79 -4.57 11.74 -4.37
N CYS A 80 -4.59 12.97 -4.88
CA CYS A 80 -5.80 13.76 -5.10
C CYS A 80 -6.09 14.04 -6.58
N GLY A 81 -7.35 14.37 -6.88
CA GLY A 81 -7.79 14.77 -8.21
C GLY A 81 -7.45 13.76 -9.31
N GLU A 82 -7.00 14.27 -10.45
CA GLU A 82 -6.74 13.46 -11.63
C GLU A 82 -5.53 12.52 -11.52
N ARG A 83 -4.60 12.78 -10.58
CA ARG A 83 -3.47 11.87 -10.32
C ARG A 83 -3.95 10.48 -9.89
N ARG A 84 -5.16 10.35 -9.32
CA ARG A 84 -5.72 9.03 -8.94
C ARG A 84 -5.88 8.07 -10.12
N ARG A 85 -5.91 8.57 -11.37
CA ARG A 85 -6.05 7.73 -12.57
C ARG A 85 -4.95 6.68 -12.71
N ILE A 86 -3.76 6.94 -12.17
CA ILE A 86 -2.64 5.99 -12.18
C ILE A 86 -2.99 4.64 -11.55
N PHE A 87 -3.92 4.66 -10.58
CA PHE A 87 -4.29 3.47 -9.81
C PHE A 87 -5.32 2.58 -10.51
N ARG A 88 -5.94 3.03 -11.62
CA ARG A 88 -7.00 2.28 -12.33
C ARG A 88 -6.56 0.89 -12.80
N ARG A 89 -5.25 0.69 -12.99
CA ARG A 89 -4.67 -0.58 -13.44
C ARG A 89 -4.49 -1.60 -12.31
N PHE A 90 -4.50 -1.17 -11.05
CA PHE A 90 -4.26 -2.06 -9.93
C PHE A 90 -5.54 -2.76 -9.53
N ARG A 91 -5.41 -4.04 -9.14
CA ARG A 91 -6.53 -4.86 -8.73
C ARG A 91 -6.95 -4.45 -7.31
N LEU A 92 -8.22 -4.07 -7.16
CA LEU A 92 -8.81 -3.90 -5.83
C LEU A 92 -8.67 -5.20 -5.04
N TRP A 93 -8.35 -5.05 -3.76
CA TRP A 93 -8.31 -6.18 -2.85
C TRP A 93 -9.68 -6.85 -2.81
N ARG A 94 -9.67 -8.19 -2.78
CA ARG A 94 -10.88 -9.01 -2.66
C ARG A 94 -10.55 -10.17 -1.74
N GLU A 95 -11.53 -10.54 -0.92
CA GLU A 95 -11.49 -11.82 -0.22
C GLU A 95 -11.50 -12.95 -1.29
N GLY A 96 -10.57 -13.90 -1.13
CA GLY A 96 -10.38 -15.02 -2.04
C GLY A 96 -11.17 -16.24 -1.62
#